data_AF-A0A1V2YLS3-F1
#
_entry.id   AF-A0A1V2YLS3-F1
#
_cell.length_a   1.000
_cell.length_b   1.000
_cell.length_c   1.000
_cell.angle_alpha   90.00
_cell.angle_beta   90.00
_cell.angle_gamma   90.00
#
_symmetry.space_group_name_H-M   'P 1'
#
loop_
_entity.id
_entity.type
_entity.pdbx_description
1 polymer ?
#
loop_
_entity_poly.entity_id
_entity_poly.type
_entity_poly.pdbx_seq_one_letter_code
_entity_poly.pdbx_strand_id
1 'polypeptide(L)'
;MIDNINLLGYIPKDALNTITNNPVDDSVFEMSLDAAINLLNTTQTAENLTTALTYDFMTGKDDNIHNLMIASQKSSTLLSFTMQVRNQLMTAYNDIIKLPV
;
A
#
# COMPACT_ATOMS: atom_id res chain seq x y z
N MET A 1 8.76 6.54 65.34
CA MET A 1 9.55 7.45 64.50
C MET A 1 9.79 6.72 63.20
N ILE A 2 9.24 7.27 62.11
CA ILE A 2 9.44 6.97 60.68
C ILE A 2 9.00 5.58 60.16
N ASP A 3 7.80 5.54 59.56
CA ASP A 3 7.40 4.48 58.64
C ASP A 3 8.18 4.62 57.32
N ASN A 4 8.61 3.49 56.79
CA ASN A 4 9.31 3.34 55.52
C ASN A 4 8.40 3.71 54.34
N ILE A 5 8.59 4.90 53.78
CA ILE A 5 7.95 5.30 52.53
C ILE A 5 8.50 4.41 51.41
N ASN A 6 7.74 3.40 51.03
CA ASN A 6 7.90 2.73 49.75
C ASN A 6 7.58 3.74 48.65
N LEU A 7 8.63 4.34 48.10
CA LEU A 7 8.60 5.24 46.93
C LEU A 7 8.39 4.48 45.61
N LEU A 8 7.71 3.33 45.63
CA LEU A 8 7.21 2.72 44.41
C LEU A 8 5.83 3.32 44.17
N GLY A 9 5.87 4.51 43.58
CA GLY A 9 4.70 5.29 43.20
C GLY A 9 3.69 4.39 42.53
N TYR A 10 2.49 4.38 43.09
CA TYR A 10 1.28 3.92 42.44
C TYR A 10 1.20 4.62 41.08
N ILE A 11 1.53 3.90 40.00
CA ILE A 11 1.18 4.34 38.66
C ILE A 11 -0.32 4.02 38.54
N PRO A 12 -1.19 5.04 38.44
CA PRO A 12 -2.61 4.81 38.28
C PRO A 12 -2.82 3.97 37.01
N LYS A 13 -3.56 2.87 37.15
CA LYS A 13 -3.95 1.99 36.03
C LYS A 13 -4.60 2.78 34.88
N ASP A 14 -5.19 3.93 35.20
CA ASP A 14 -5.80 4.88 34.27
C ASP A 14 -4.79 5.57 33.35
N ALA A 15 -3.52 5.76 33.77
CA ALA A 15 -2.46 6.33 32.94
C ALA A 15 -1.86 5.31 31.94
N LEU A 16 -2.03 4.02 32.18
CA LEU A 16 -1.70 2.97 31.19
C LEU A 16 -2.82 2.82 30.15
N ASN A 17 -4.06 3.15 30.52
CA ASN A 17 -5.26 2.95 29.70
C ASN A 17 -5.45 4.04 28.64
N THR A 18 -4.74 5.17 28.70
CA THR A 18 -4.81 6.22 27.66
C THR A 18 -3.90 5.95 26.47
N ILE A 19 -2.92 5.04 26.60
CA ILE A 19 -2.07 4.58 25.49
C ILE A 19 -2.76 3.44 24.72
N THR A 20 -3.62 2.66 25.38
CA THR A 20 -4.26 1.46 24.81
C THR A 20 -5.62 1.71 24.15
N ASN A 21 -6.23 2.89 24.31
CA ASN A 21 -7.60 3.17 23.86
C ASN A 21 -7.70 4.18 22.71
N ASN A 22 -6.62 4.43 21.97
CA ASN A 22 -6.79 5.16 20.71
C ASN A 22 -7.38 4.16 19.70
N PRO A 23 -8.64 4.30 19.25
CA PRO A 23 -9.18 3.42 18.23
C PRO A 23 -8.25 3.53 17.01
N VAL A 24 -7.72 2.39 16.57
CA VAL A 24 -6.92 2.33 15.35
C VAL A 24 -7.80 2.90 14.23
N ASP A 25 -7.39 4.04 13.67
CA ASP A 25 -8.11 4.69 12.58
C ASP A 25 -7.84 3.93 11.29
N ASP A 26 -8.66 2.92 11.02
CA ASP A 26 -8.59 2.07 9.83
C ASP A 26 -8.89 2.85 8.52
N SER A 27 -9.44 4.07 8.62
CA SER A 27 -9.86 4.85 7.44
C SER A 27 -8.68 5.25 6.53
N VAL A 28 -7.51 5.52 7.12
CA VAL A 28 -6.29 5.85 6.36
C VAL A 28 -5.80 4.63 5.58
N PHE A 29 -5.93 3.43 6.16
CA PHE A 29 -5.58 2.20 5.48
C PHE A 29 -6.56 1.90 4.35
N GLU A 30 -7.87 2.03 4.58
CA GLU A 30 -8.91 1.88 3.56
C GLU A 30 -8.67 2.80 2.36
N MET A 31 -8.40 4.08 2.61
CA MET A 31 -8.08 5.05 1.54
C MET A 31 -6.83 4.65 0.73
N SER A 32 -5.79 4.16 1.40
CA SER A 32 -4.56 3.71 0.74
C SER A 32 -4.77 2.44 -0.09
N LEU A 33 -5.64 1.55 0.37
CA LEU A 33 -6.03 0.33 -0.33
C LEU A 33 -6.84 0.67 -1.58
N ASP A 34 -7.82 1.56 -1.47
CA ASP A 34 -8.60 2.06 -2.60
C ASP A 34 -7.70 2.71 -3.65
N ALA A 35 -6.75 3.54 -3.23
CA ALA A 35 -5.78 4.15 -4.13
C ALA A 35 -4.95 3.09 -4.87
N ALA A 36 -4.53 2.01 -4.19
CA ALA A 36 -3.79 0.93 -4.81
C ALA A 36 -4.63 0.05 -5.74
N ILE A 37 -5.91 -0.17 -5.44
CA ILE A 37 -6.85 -0.85 -6.35
C ILE A 37 -7.01 -0.03 -7.63
N ASN A 38 -7.17 1.29 -7.50
CA ASN A 38 -7.23 2.19 -8.65
C ASN A 38 -5.93 2.18 -9.46
N LEU A 39 -4.78 2.15 -8.80
CA LEU A 39 -3.48 1.99 -9.45
C LEU A 39 -3.39 0.67 -10.23
N LEU A 40 -3.83 -0.44 -9.62
CA LEU A 40 -3.85 -1.76 -10.27
C LEU A 40 -4.73 -1.76 -11.52
N ASN A 41 -5.92 -1.17 -11.46
CA ASN A 41 -6.81 -1.04 -12.61
C ASN A 41 -6.16 -0.21 -13.74
N THR A 42 -5.44 0.84 -13.38
CA THR A 42 -4.70 1.67 -14.34
C THR A 42 -3.57 0.88 -15.00
N THR A 43 -2.83 0.09 -14.23
CA THR A 43 -1.79 -0.81 -14.74
C THR A 43 -2.35 -1.86 -15.67
N GLN A 44 -3.45 -2.52 -15.32
CA GLN A 44 -4.12 -3.48 -16.19
C GLN A 44 -4.54 -2.85 -17.53
N THR A 45 -5.03 -1.62 -17.49
CA THR A 45 -5.41 -0.88 -18.69
C THR A 45 -4.20 -0.56 -19.57
N ALA A 46 -3.07 -0.15 -18.96
CA ALA A 46 -1.83 0.10 -19.67
C ALA A 46 -1.23 -1.16 -20.31
N GLU A 47 -1.33 -2.30 -19.62
CA GLU A 47 -0.91 -3.60 -20.15
C GLU A 47 -1.78 -4.00 -21.35
N ASN A 48 -3.11 -3.94 -21.21
CA ASN A 48 -4.04 -4.27 -22.29
C ASN A 48 -3.80 -3.42 -23.54
N LEU A 49 -3.57 -2.11 -23.36
CA LEU A 49 -3.22 -1.21 -24.47
C LEU A 49 -1.91 -1.64 -25.14
N THR A 50 -0.88 -1.97 -24.35
CA THR A 50 0.41 -2.41 -24.88
C THR A 50 0.27 -3.71 -25.65
N THR A 51 -0.52 -4.67 -25.15
CA THR A 51 -0.83 -5.92 -25.87
C THR A 51 -1.54 -5.66 -27.18
N ALA A 52 -2.53 -4.76 -27.20
CA ALA A 52 -3.25 -4.40 -28.42
C ALA A 52 -2.31 -3.77 -29.47
N LEU A 53 -1.48 -2.81 -29.06
CA LEU A 53 -0.50 -2.18 -29.94
C LEU A 53 0.56 -3.17 -30.43
N THR A 54 0.98 -4.10 -29.57
CA THR A 54 1.91 -5.18 -29.95
C THR A 54 1.29 -6.05 -31.03
N TYR A 55 0.03 -6.43 -30.86
CA TYR A 55 -0.71 -7.24 -31.82
C TYR A 55 -0.90 -6.51 -33.16
N ASP A 56 -1.34 -5.25 -33.12
CA ASP A 56 -1.50 -4.44 -34.32
C ASP A 56 -0.16 -4.22 -35.06
N PHE A 57 0.95 -4.09 -34.31
CA PHE A 57 2.30 -4.02 -34.88
C PHE A 57 2.75 -5.34 -35.50
N MET A 58 2.56 -6.46 -34.80
CA MET A 58 2.92 -7.80 -35.32
C MET A 58 2.10 -8.20 -36.55
N THR A 59 0.86 -7.75 -36.63
CA THR A 59 -0.03 -8.02 -37.78
C THR A 59 0.18 -7.04 -38.94
N GLY A 60 1.04 -6.02 -38.78
CA GLY A 60 1.30 -5.00 -39.80
C GLY A 60 0.11 -4.05 -40.02
N LYS A 61 -0.79 -3.96 -39.04
CA LYS A 61 -1.94 -3.07 -39.06
C LYS A 61 -1.60 -1.67 -38.54
N ASP A 62 -0.58 -1.57 -37.70
CA ASP A 62 0.02 -0.32 -37.23
C ASP A 62 1.55 -0.40 -37.34
N ASP A 63 2.18 0.59 -37.96
CA ASP A 63 3.64 0.62 -38.16
C ASP A 63 4.34 1.50 -37.10
N ASN A 64 3.59 2.04 -36.13
CA ASN A 64 4.13 2.99 -35.16
C ASN A 64 4.84 2.32 -33.97
N ILE A 65 6.08 1.89 -34.21
CA ILE A 65 6.95 1.31 -33.18
C ILE A 65 7.24 2.27 -32.01
N HIS A 66 7.23 3.59 -32.24
CA HIS A 66 7.48 4.57 -31.17
C HIS A 66 6.37 4.56 -30.13
N ASN A 67 5.12 4.54 -30.56
CA ASN A 67 3.96 4.46 -29.67
C ASN A 67 3.97 3.14 -28.88
N LEU A 68 4.27 2.03 -29.55
CA LEU A 68 4.43 0.74 -28.88
C LEU A 68 5.55 0.78 -27.83
N MET A 69 6.70 1.36 -28.16
CA MET A 69 7.84 1.44 -27.24
C MET A 69 7.54 2.34 -26.04
N ILE A 70 6.89 3.49 -26.25
CA ILE A 70 6.43 4.39 -25.17
C ILE A 70 5.41 3.69 -24.28
N ALA A 71 4.40 3.04 -24.88
CA ALA A 71 3.38 2.30 -24.15
C ALA A 71 4.00 1.16 -23.32
N SER A 72 4.92 0.40 -23.92
CA SER A 72 5.65 -0.69 -23.26
C SER A 72 6.48 -0.19 -22.08
N GLN A 73 7.23 0.90 -22.26
CA GLN A 73 8.03 1.49 -21.19
C GLN A 73 7.14 2.00 -20.06
N LYS A 74 6.05 2.69 -20.40
CA LYS A 74 5.06 3.17 -19.44
C LYS A 74 4.47 2.00 -18.64
N SER A 75 4.00 0.95 -19.32
CA SER A 75 3.41 -0.23 -18.70
C SER A 75 4.40 -0.92 -17.75
N SER A 76 5.65 -1.10 -18.18
CA SER A 76 6.71 -1.72 -17.38
C SER A 76 7.02 -0.92 -16.09
N THR A 77 7.14 0.40 -16.21
CA THR A 77 7.33 1.28 -15.04
C THR A 77 6.12 1.25 -14.11
N LEU A 78 4.90 1.29 -14.65
CA LEU A 78 3.66 1.28 -13.87
C LEU A 78 3.46 -0.06 -13.14
N LEU A 79 3.77 -1.18 -13.79
CA LEU A 79 3.75 -2.51 -13.19
C LEU A 79 4.74 -2.61 -12.03
N SER A 80 5.98 -2.17 -12.25
CA SER A 80 7.03 -2.18 -11.21
C SER A 80 6.59 -1.36 -9.99
N PHE A 81 6.03 -0.17 -10.23
CA PHE A 81 5.50 0.68 -9.17
C PHE A 81 4.30 0.03 -8.45
N THR A 82 3.37 -0.58 -9.19
CA THR A 82 2.22 -1.30 -8.62
C THR A 82 2.66 -2.47 -7.75
N MET A 83 3.67 -3.23 -8.16
CA MET A 83 4.23 -4.31 -7.33
C MET A 83 4.81 -3.78 -6.02
N GLN A 84 5.52 -2.65 -6.07
CA GLN A 84 6.06 -2.03 -4.87
C GLN A 84 4.94 -1.60 -3.92
N VAL A 85 3.91 -0.91 -4.43
CA VAL A 85 2.74 -0.51 -3.64
C VAL A 85 2.04 -1.72 -3.03
N ARG A 86 1.80 -2.77 -3.82
CA ARG A 86 1.21 -4.04 -3.36
C ARG A 86 2.01 -4.65 -2.22
N ASN A 87 3.33 -4.74 -2.35
CA ASN A 87 4.20 -5.32 -1.32
C ASN A 87 4.17 -4.48 -0.02
N GLN A 88 4.15 -3.16 -0.13
CA GLN A 88 4.06 -2.27 1.03
C GLN A 88 2.70 -2.39 1.72
N LEU A 89 1.60 -2.49 0.98
CA LEU A 89 0.27 -2.71 1.56
C LEU A 89 0.17 -4.06 2.27
N MET A 90 0.71 -5.14 1.69
CA MET A 90 0.75 -6.44 2.35
C MET A 90 1.59 -6.39 3.64
N THR A 91 2.69 -5.64 3.64
CA THR A 91 3.49 -5.41 4.85
C THR A 91 2.69 -4.65 5.91
N ALA A 92 2.07 -3.52 5.53
CA ALA A 92 1.26 -2.71 6.44
C ALA A 92 0.10 -3.51 7.05
N TYR A 93 -0.60 -4.31 6.25
CA TYR A 93 -1.64 -5.21 6.74
C TYR A 93 -1.10 -6.23 7.76
N ASN A 94 0.04 -6.85 7.46
CA ASN A 94 0.68 -7.79 8.39
C ASN A 94 1.12 -7.11 9.69
N ASP A 95 1.55 -5.84 9.64
CA ASP A 95 1.98 -5.09 10.81
C ASP A 95 0.79 -4.68 11.68
N ILE A 96 -0.33 -4.26 11.09
CA ILE A 96 -1.58 -3.96 11.82
C ILE A 96 -2.05 -5.17 12.62
N ILE A 97 -2.02 -6.38 12.04
CA ILE A 97 -2.41 -7.61 12.74
C ILE A 97 -1.45 -7.99 13.87
N LYS A 98 -0.17 -7.64 13.75
CA LYS A 98 0.85 -7.94 14.77
C LYS A 98 0.83 -6.95 15.93
N LEU A 99 0.12 -5.83 15.82
CA LEU A 99 -0.05 -4.93 16.96
C LEU A 99 -0.77 -5.69 18.08
N PRO A 100 -0.20 -5.73 19.29
CA PRO A 100 -0.91 -6.29 20.43
C PRO A 100 -2.13 -5.40 20.69
N VAL A 101 -3.32 -6.02 20.70
CA VAL A 101 -4.57 -5.40 21.17
C VAL A 101 -4.54 -5.13 22.67
#